data_AF-A0A0V0VZY6-F1
#
_entry.id   AF-A0A0V0VZY6-F1
#
_cell.length_a   1.000
_cell.length_b   1.000
_cell.length_c   1.000
_cell.angle_alpha   90.00
_cell.angle_beta   90.00
_cell.angle_gamma   90.00
#
_symmetry.space_group_name_H-M   'P 1'
#
loop_
_entity.id
_entity.type
_entity.pdbx_description
1 polymer ?
#
loop_
_entity_poly.entity_id
_entity_poly.type
_entity_poly.pdbx_seq_one_letter_code
_entity_poly.pdbx_strand_id
1 'polypeptide(L)'
;LFDLKLIFLLTALALSIKNNDGLVEEFFREEYKLNYLIGKFRVPFVSLIDGIVMGGGVGLSVHGTFRVATERTVFAMPETAIGLFPDVGGSFFLPRLKNKLGFYLGLTGARLSGEDVFEAGIATHYVHSKWIPELQSELINAKEINSRSIKTILDSYHRKSITSDREFCLNFCLPKIEKLFSVATVEELFHKLKEDGSQWATECLETMKKMVFFLNCILSVTDCLFQSPTSLKITLRQLKAGMWLEFRECFQMEYRISQRCVKEHDLTEGIRAALLDKDKTPKWIPGTLEEVTEEDIDKYFKVLPAERELYLP
;
A
#
# COMPACT_ATOMS: atom_id res chain seq x y z
N LEU A 1 -5.98 -14.66 2.94
CA LEU A 1 -6.96 -14.39 1.87
C LEU A 1 -6.33 -13.44 0.87
N PHE A 2 -5.73 -13.99 -0.18
CA PHE A 2 -5.28 -13.25 -1.37
C PHE A 2 -6.20 -13.70 -2.51
N ASP A 3 -6.61 -12.79 -3.40
CA ASP A 3 -7.32 -13.16 -4.64
C ASP A 3 -6.45 -14.14 -5.44
N LEU A 4 -7.06 -15.16 -6.08
CA LEU A 4 -6.37 -16.13 -6.92
C LEU A 4 -5.42 -15.45 -7.90
N LYS A 5 -5.84 -14.31 -8.49
CA LYS A 5 -5.02 -13.54 -9.45
C LYS A 5 -3.75 -12.98 -8.82
N LEU A 6 -3.82 -12.49 -7.58
CA LEU A 6 -2.66 -11.97 -6.84
C LEU A 6 -1.70 -13.09 -6.44
N ILE A 7 -2.24 -14.26 -6.08
CA ILE A 7 -1.44 -15.46 -5.83
C ILE A 7 -0.67 -15.86 -7.08
N PHE A 8 -1.31 -15.89 -8.25
CA PHE A 8 -0.67 -16.21 -9.51
C PHE A 8 0.44 -15.22 -9.87
N LEU A 9 0.18 -13.92 -9.75
CA LEU A 9 1.18 -12.90 -10.07
C LEU A 9 2.41 -13.01 -9.17
N LEU A 10 2.23 -13.06 -7.84
CA LEU A 10 3.35 -13.14 -6.90
C LEU A 10 4.10 -14.48 -7.01
N THR A 11 3.40 -15.58 -7.33
CA THR A 11 4.05 -16.86 -7.64
C THR A 11 4.89 -16.77 -8.92
N ALA A 12 4.37 -16.13 -9.97
CA ALA A 12 5.11 -15.91 -11.21
C ALA A 12 6.35 -15.04 -10.98
N LEU A 13 6.22 -13.99 -10.15
CA LEU A 13 7.35 -13.15 -9.75
C LEU A 13 8.42 -13.99 -9.01
N ALA A 14 8.04 -14.79 -8.01
CA ALA A 14 8.99 -15.65 -7.30
C ALA A 14 9.69 -16.67 -8.22
N LEU A 15 8.97 -17.24 -9.18
CA LEU A 15 9.55 -18.15 -10.18
C LEU A 15 10.53 -17.42 -11.11
N SER A 16 10.17 -16.24 -11.60
CA SER A 16 11.05 -15.42 -12.45
C SER A 16 12.29 -14.96 -11.70
N ILE A 17 12.17 -14.56 -10.42
CA ILE A 17 13.31 -14.24 -9.55
C ILE A 17 14.25 -15.44 -9.46
N LYS A 18 13.70 -16.63 -9.16
CA LYS A 18 14.48 -17.87 -9.04
C LYS A 18 15.17 -18.26 -10.36
N ASN A 19 14.52 -18.02 -11.49
CA ASN A 19 15.05 -18.35 -12.82
C ASN A 19 16.01 -17.27 -13.36
N ASN A 20 16.03 -16.07 -12.75
CA ASN A 20 16.79 -14.91 -13.19
C ASN A 20 16.59 -14.61 -14.70
N ASP A 21 15.34 -14.68 -15.15
CA ASP A 21 14.96 -14.56 -16.58
C ASP A 21 14.65 -13.12 -17.03
N GLY A 22 14.77 -12.14 -16.12
CA GLY A 22 14.57 -10.71 -16.40
C GLY A 22 13.10 -10.26 -16.46
N LEU A 23 12.11 -11.17 -16.40
CA LEU A 23 10.70 -10.81 -16.53
C LEU A 23 10.20 -9.92 -15.37
N VAL A 24 10.74 -10.08 -14.17
CA VAL A 24 10.38 -9.23 -13.02
C VAL A 24 10.82 -7.78 -13.22
N GLU A 25 11.97 -7.53 -13.85
CA GLU A 25 12.44 -6.17 -14.13
C GLU A 25 11.49 -5.46 -15.11
N GLU A 26 11.04 -6.19 -16.12
CA GLU A 26 10.09 -5.68 -17.11
C GLU A 26 8.68 -5.52 -16.52
N PHE A 27 8.25 -6.43 -15.65
CA PHE A 27 6.95 -6.35 -14.98
C PHE A 27 6.79 -5.02 -14.23
N PHE A 28 7.73 -4.69 -13.32
CA PHE A 28 7.66 -3.42 -12.58
C PHE A 28 7.79 -2.21 -13.50
N ARG A 29 8.57 -2.33 -14.58
CA ARG A 29 8.74 -1.25 -15.57
C ARG A 29 7.41 -0.92 -16.24
N GLU A 30 6.70 -1.94 -16.72
CA GLU A 30 5.41 -1.77 -17.40
C GLU A 30 4.29 -1.41 -16.42
N GLU A 31 4.28 -1.98 -15.22
CA GLU A 31 3.33 -1.63 -14.17
C GLU A 31 3.43 -0.14 -13.79
N TYR A 32 4.63 0.34 -13.50
CA TYR A 32 4.82 1.73 -13.08
C TYR A 32 4.58 2.73 -14.23
N LYS A 33 4.87 2.35 -15.48
CA LYS A 33 4.43 3.11 -16.66
C LYS A 33 2.93 3.21 -16.72
N LEU A 34 2.21 2.10 -16.51
CA LEU A 34 0.75 2.09 -16.52
C LEU A 34 0.17 2.96 -15.39
N ASN A 35 0.68 2.84 -14.15
CA ASN A 35 0.21 3.66 -13.04
C ASN A 35 0.45 5.16 -13.30
N TYR A 36 1.61 5.52 -13.84
CA TYR A 36 1.91 6.88 -14.24
C TYR A 36 0.97 7.39 -15.33
N LEU A 37 0.69 6.56 -16.35
CA LEU A 37 -0.24 6.91 -17.43
C LEU A 37 -1.67 7.13 -16.91
N ILE A 38 -2.14 6.31 -15.96
CA ILE A 38 -3.43 6.51 -15.29
C ILE A 38 -3.47 7.88 -14.62
N GLY A 39 -2.42 8.25 -13.87
CA GLY A 39 -2.35 9.55 -13.19
C GLY A 39 -2.17 10.76 -14.12
N LYS A 40 -1.70 10.57 -15.35
CA LYS A 40 -1.59 11.61 -16.39
C LYS A 40 -2.74 11.58 -17.41
N PHE A 41 -3.69 10.67 -17.25
CA PHE A 41 -4.79 10.50 -18.18
C PHE A 41 -5.69 11.74 -18.17
N ARG A 42 -5.94 12.32 -19.35
CA ARG A 42 -6.67 13.59 -19.48
C ARG A 42 -8.19 13.43 -19.56
N VAL A 43 -8.65 12.21 -19.85
CA VAL A 43 -10.08 11.87 -19.86
C VAL A 43 -10.45 11.41 -18.46
N PRO A 44 -11.64 11.76 -17.93
CA PRO A 44 -12.07 11.30 -16.61
C PRO A 44 -11.96 9.78 -16.48
N PHE A 45 -11.15 9.33 -15.52
CA PHE A 45 -10.97 7.91 -15.22
C PHE A 45 -11.75 7.56 -13.95
N VAL A 46 -12.67 6.60 -14.06
CA VAL A 46 -13.51 6.14 -12.93
C VAL A 46 -13.16 4.70 -12.58
N SER A 47 -12.57 4.50 -11.40
CA SER A 47 -12.32 3.18 -10.83
C SER A 47 -13.44 2.78 -9.89
N LEU A 48 -14.15 1.71 -10.21
CA LEU A 48 -15.11 1.07 -9.31
C LEU A 48 -14.37 0.00 -8.51
N ILE A 49 -13.96 0.33 -7.29
CA ILE A 49 -13.07 -0.49 -6.47
C ILE A 49 -13.88 -1.38 -5.50
N ASP A 50 -14.71 -2.25 -6.06
CA ASP A 50 -15.63 -3.14 -5.33
C ASP A 50 -14.98 -4.49 -4.98
N GLY A 51 -14.57 -4.67 -3.72
CA GLY A 51 -13.87 -5.87 -3.23
C GLY A 51 -12.45 -5.59 -2.72
N ILE A 52 -11.57 -6.60 -2.78
CA ILE A 52 -10.19 -6.48 -2.29
C ILE A 52 -9.37 -5.63 -3.25
N VAL A 53 -8.77 -4.55 -2.73
CA VAL A 53 -7.97 -3.58 -3.50
C VAL A 53 -6.68 -3.33 -2.73
N MET A 54 -5.64 -4.10 -3.05
CA MET A 54 -4.36 -4.07 -2.34
C MET A 54 -3.19 -3.99 -3.31
N GLY A 55 -2.11 -3.31 -2.93
CA GLY A 55 -0.89 -3.17 -3.73
C GLY A 55 -1.16 -2.70 -5.16
N GLY A 56 -0.79 -3.50 -6.16
CA GLY A 56 -1.05 -3.18 -7.57
C GLY A 56 -2.49 -2.78 -7.91
N GLY A 57 -3.50 -3.35 -7.23
CA GLY A 57 -4.90 -2.94 -7.41
C GLY A 57 -5.17 -1.49 -6.97
N VAL A 58 -4.44 -1.00 -5.96
CA VAL A 58 -4.43 0.40 -5.56
C VAL A 58 -3.76 1.23 -6.65
N GLY A 59 -2.63 0.80 -7.20
CA GLY A 59 -1.93 1.47 -8.29
C GLY A 59 -2.77 1.66 -9.56
N LEU A 60 -3.69 0.73 -9.84
CA LEU A 60 -4.64 0.80 -10.96
C LEU A 60 -5.85 1.72 -10.70
N SER A 61 -5.97 2.30 -9.51
CA SER A 61 -7.14 3.07 -9.10
C SER A 61 -6.84 4.42 -8.48
N VAL A 62 -5.97 4.50 -7.48
CA VAL A 62 -5.77 5.69 -6.63
C VAL A 62 -5.33 6.93 -7.41
N HIS A 63 -4.60 6.74 -8.52
CA HIS A 63 -4.11 7.82 -9.37
C HIS A 63 -5.18 8.34 -10.35
N GLY A 64 -6.28 7.61 -10.51
CA GLY A 64 -7.40 7.99 -11.35
C GLY A 64 -8.16 9.20 -10.81
N THR A 65 -8.90 9.88 -11.70
CA THR A 65 -9.70 11.06 -11.36
C THR A 65 -10.75 10.76 -10.29
N PHE A 66 -11.44 9.62 -10.42
CA PHE A 66 -12.49 9.18 -9.51
C PHE A 66 -12.25 7.74 -9.08
N ARG A 67 -12.37 7.50 -7.77
CA ARG A 67 -12.35 6.17 -7.15
C ARG A 67 -13.61 5.99 -6.33
N VAL A 68 -14.39 4.95 -6.62
CA VAL A 68 -15.69 4.66 -6.01
C VAL A 68 -15.58 3.39 -5.18
N ALA A 69 -15.59 3.53 -3.86
CA ALA A 69 -15.64 2.41 -2.92
C ALA A 69 -17.08 1.94 -2.70
N THR A 70 -17.24 0.69 -2.27
CA THR A 70 -18.49 0.06 -1.84
C THR A 70 -18.29 -0.53 -0.45
N GLU A 71 -19.35 -1.01 0.21
CA GLU A 71 -19.22 -1.71 1.50
C GLU A 71 -18.33 -2.97 1.44
N ARG A 72 -18.02 -3.47 0.25
CA ARG A 72 -17.14 -4.63 0.02
C ARG A 72 -15.68 -4.24 -0.19
N THR A 73 -15.38 -2.96 -0.38
CA THR A 73 -14.00 -2.48 -0.59
C THR A 73 -13.15 -2.81 0.63
N VAL A 74 -12.00 -3.44 0.41
CA VAL A 74 -10.97 -3.64 1.44
C VAL A 74 -9.64 -3.15 0.88
N PHE A 75 -9.21 -2.00 1.37
CA PHE A 75 -7.94 -1.36 1.04
C PHE A 75 -6.81 -1.82 1.96
N ALA A 76 -5.63 -2.08 1.42
CA ALA A 76 -4.37 -2.17 2.18
C ALA A 76 -3.15 -1.97 1.27
N MET A 77 -2.03 -1.58 1.88
CA MET A 77 -0.68 -1.65 1.28
C MET A 77 0.18 -2.60 2.13
N PRO A 78 0.02 -3.94 1.97
CA PRO A 78 0.62 -4.93 2.85
C PRO A 78 2.06 -5.33 2.45
N GLU A 79 2.74 -4.57 1.59
CA GLU A 79 3.98 -4.96 0.93
C GLU A 79 5.13 -5.22 1.91
N THR A 80 5.16 -4.52 3.04
CA THR A 80 6.16 -4.74 4.10
C THR A 80 6.11 -6.15 4.68
N ALA A 81 4.95 -6.81 4.61
CA ALA A 81 4.75 -8.18 5.06
C ALA A 81 5.27 -9.25 4.09
N ILE A 82 5.62 -8.86 2.87
CA ILE A 82 6.15 -9.77 1.84
C ILE A 82 7.58 -9.39 1.40
N GLY A 83 8.29 -8.58 2.20
CA GLY A 83 9.66 -8.18 1.86
C GLY A 83 9.75 -7.14 0.74
N LEU A 84 8.69 -6.36 0.53
CA LEU A 84 8.61 -5.25 -0.42
C LEU A 84 8.20 -3.97 0.33
N PHE A 85 7.90 -2.90 -0.39
CA PHE A 85 7.48 -1.61 0.14
C PHE A 85 6.20 -1.15 -0.57
N PRO A 86 5.38 -0.26 0.01
CA PRO A 86 4.21 0.29 -0.66
C PRO A 86 4.59 1.01 -1.95
N ASP A 87 4.49 0.31 -3.08
CA ASP A 87 4.93 0.75 -4.38
C ASP A 87 3.75 1.26 -5.22
N VAL A 88 3.83 1.17 -6.55
CA VAL A 88 2.80 1.60 -7.49
C VAL A 88 2.30 3.03 -7.27
N GLY A 89 3.21 3.93 -6.90
CA GLY A 89 2.97 5.33 -6.55
C GLY A 89 2.60 5.54 -5.08
N GLY A 90 2.79 4.54 -4.22
CA GLY A 90 2.60 4.60 -2.77
C GLY A 90 3.36 5.76 -2.13
N SER A 91 4.60 6.00 -2.56
CA SER A 91 5.40 7.14 -2.11
C SER A 91 4.80 8.50 -2.51
N PHE A 92 3.93 8.55 -3.52
CA PHE A 92 3.22 9.78 -3.87
C PHE A 92 1.95 9.98 -3.03
N PHE A 93 1.02 9.03 -3.03
CA PHE A 93 -0.31 9.27 -2.46
C PHE A 93 -0.35 9.10 -0.93
N LEU A 94 0.38 8.14 -0.35
CA LEU A 94 0.32 7.87 1.09
C LEU A 94 0.79 9.09 1.92
N PRO A 95 1.93 9.75 1.63
CA PRO A 95 2.38 10.88 2.44
C PRO A 95 1.48 12.11 2.32
N ARG A 96 0.62 12.15 1.30
CA ARG A 96 -0.35 13.23 1.04
C ARG A 96 -1.69 12.99 1.74
N LEU A 97 -1.90 11.83 2.37
CA LEU A 97 -3.03 11.62 3.26
C LEU A 97 -2.88 12.47 4.54
N LYS A 98 -4.01 12.92 5.08
CA LYS A 98 -4.04 13.78 6.28
C LYS A 98 -3.52 13.03 7.52
N ASN A 99 -3.07 13.78 8.53
CA ASN A 99 -2.75 13.28 9.86
C ASN A 99 -1.70 12.15 9.90
N LYS A 100 -0.77 12.10 8.94
CA LYS A 100 0.20 10.98 8.76
C LYS A 100 -0.45 9.61 8.57
N LEU A 101 -1.72 9.55 8.15
CA LEU A 101 -2.43 8.30 7.97
C LEU A 101 -1.73 7.35 6.99
N GLY A 102 -1.15 7.87 5.90
CA GLY A 102 -0.44 7.03 4.95
C GLY A 102 0.87 6.44 5.48
N PHE A 103 1.51 7.06 6.48
CA PHE A 103 2.65 6.45 7.17
C PHE A 103 2.19 5.26 8.01
N TYR A 104 1.08 5.40 8.74
CA TYR A 104 0.46 4.30 9.46
C TYR A 104 0.07 3.16 8.52
N LEU A 105 -0.69 3.46 7.46
CA LEU A 105 -1.16 2.45 6.51
C LEU A 105 0.00 1.74 5.79
N GLY A 106 1.00 2.49 5.32
CA GLY A 106 2.13 1.92 4.58
C GLY A 106 3.09 1.12 5.45
N LEU A 107 3.35 1.55 6.70
CA LEU A 107 4.23 0.82 7.59
C LEU A 107 3.53 -0.40 8.18
N THR A 108 2.28 -0.29 8.64
CA THR A 108 1.58 -1.39 9.34
C THR A 108 0.84 -2.35 8.39
N GLY A 109 0.58 -1.95 7.15
CA GLY A 109 -0.29 -2.70 6.24
C GLY A 109 -1.75 -2.77 6.72
N ALA A 110 -2.15 -1.86 7.61
CA ALA A 110 -3.50 -1.83 8.18
C ALA A 110 -4.56 -1.71 7.09
N ARG A 111 -5.71 -2.35 7.35
CA ARG A 111 -6.83 -2.42 6.42
C ARG A 111 -7.83 -1.31 6.69
N LEU A 112 -8.36 -0.74 5.61
CA LEU A 112 -9.54 0.10 5.64
C LEU A 112 -10.65 -0.56 4.83
N SER A 113 -11.88 -0.50 5.32
CA SER A 113 -13.01 -1.18 4.70
C SER A 113 -14.15 -0.22 4.41
N GLY A 114 -14.82 -0.42 3.29
CA GLY A 114 -16.03 0.30 2.96
C GLY A 114 -15.85 1.81 2.91
N GLU A 115 -16.73 2.50 3.64
CA GLU A 115 -16.75 3.95 3.74
C GLU A 115 -15.49 4.53 4.42
N ASP A 116 -14.76 3.76 5.23
CA ASP A 116 -13.48 4.22 5.81
C ASP A 116 -12.42 4.49 4.74
N VAL A 117 -12.53 3.84 3.57
CA VAL A 117 -11.64 4.10 2.42
C VAL A 117 -11.92 5.49 1.83
N PHE A 118 -13.18 5.94 1.87
CA PHE A 118 -13.57 7.30 1.50
C PHE A 118 -13.16 8.32 2.55
N GLU A 119 -13.42 8.07 3.83
CA GLU A 119 -13.04 8.96 4.94
C GLU A 119 -11.51 9.18 5.02
N ALA A 120 -10.72 8.14 4.71
CA ALA A 120 -9.27 8.25 4.61
C ALA A 120 -8.78 9.10 3.42
N GLY A 121 -9.64 9.42 2.46
CA GLY A 121 -9.31 10.15 1.22
C GLY A 121 -8.75 9.28 0.11
N ILE A 122 -8.74 7.95 0.26
CA ILE A 122 -8.27 7.00 -0.76
C ILE A 122 -9.33 6.84 -1.84
N ALA A 123 -10.60 6.65 -1.46
CA ALA A 123 -11.72 6.75 -2.37
C ALA A 123 -12.22 8.21 -2.46
N THR A 124 -12.68 8.61 -3.64
CA THR A 124 -13.31 9.92 -3.85
C THR A 124 -14.80 9.93 -3.55
N HIS A 125 -15.43 8.76 -3.65
CA HIS A 125 -16.85 8.54 -3.43
C HIS A 125 -17.04 7.17 -2.81
N TYR A 126 -18.12 7.02 -2.07
CA TYR A 126 -18.63 5.76 -1.55
C TYR A 126 -20.05 5.52 -2.08
N VAL A 127 -20.33 4.33 -2.61
CA VAL A 127 -21.61 3.94 -3.18
C VAL A 127 -21.92 2.51 -2.75
N HIS A 128 -23.12 2.26 -2.21
CA HIS A 128 -23.53 0.89 -1.89
C HIS A 128 -23.51 -0.01 -3.12
N SER A 129 -22.99 -1.23 -2.99
CA SER A 129 -22.75 -2.11 -4.13
C SER A 129 -24.01 -2.44 -4.94
N LYS A 130 -25.18 -2.41 -4.30
CA LYS A 130 -26.49 -2.57 -4.95
C LYS A 130 -26.76 -1.55 -6.07
N TRP A 131 -26.15 -0.36 -5.98
CA TRP A 131 -26.31 0.71 -6.95
C TRP A 131 -25.27 0.68 -8.07
N ILE A 132 -24.24 -0.17 -7.99
CA ILE A 132 -23.17 -0.23 -8.98
C ILE A 132 -23.68 -0.52 -10.41
N PRO A 133 -24.62 -1.47 -10.64
CA PRO A 133 -25.13 -1.71 -11.99
C PRO A 133 -25.85 -0.48 -12.60
N GLU A 134 -26.63 0.23 -11.78
CA GLU A 134 -27.34 1.44 -12.23
C GLU A 134 -26.35 2.58 -12.50
N LEU A 135 -25.39 2.79 -11.60
CA LEU A 135 -24.32 3.77 -11.77
C LEU A 135 -23.51 3.51 -13.04
N GLN A 136 -23.12 2.26 -13.31
CA GLN A 136 -22.40 1.90 -14.53
C GLN A 136 -23.22 2.22 -15.78
N SER A 137 -24.51 1.85 -15.78
CA SER A 137 -25.41 2.16 -16.89
C SER A 137 -25.51 3.67 -17.14
N GLU A 138 -25.64 4.48 -16.08
CA GLU A 138 -25.73 5.93 -16.19
C GLU A 138 -24.43 6.56 -16.70
N LEU A 139 -23.26 6.07 -16.23
CA LEU A 139 -21.96 6.52 -16.71
C LEU A 139 -21.74 6.19 -18.20
N ILE A 140 -22.14 4.99 -18.65
CA ILE A 140 -22.03 4.57 -20.06
C ILE A 140 -22.94 5.40 -20.96
N ASN A 141 -24.14 5.76 -20.49
CA ASN A 141 -25.12 6.52 -21.23
C ASN A 141 -25.00 8.04 -21.02
N ALA A 142 -23.96 8.52 -20.35
CA ALA A 142 -23.75 9.92 -20.06
C ALA A 142 -23.56 10.72 -21.36
N LYS A 143 -24.38 11.78 -21.55
CA LYS A 143 -24.30 12.64 -22.74
C LYS A 143 -23.02 13.48 -22.79
N GLU A 144 -22.48 13.82 -21.64
CA GLU A 144 -21.25 14.59 -21.51
C GLU A 144 -20.21 13.81 -20.71
N ILE A 145 -19.00 13.68 -21.25
CA ILE A 145 -17.88 12.93 -20.66
C ILE A 145 -16.80 13.92 -20.20
N ASN A 146 -17.13 14.77 -19.23
CA ASN A 146 -16.17 15.67 -18.59
C ASN A 146 -16.19 15.49 -17.07
N SER A 147 -15.15 15.94 -16.36
CA SER A 147 -15.03 15.67 -14.92
C SER A 147 -16.20 16.24 -14.11
N ARG A 148 -16.83 17.33 -14.57
CA ARG A 148 -17.97 17.93 -13.87
C ARG A 148 -19.21 17.04 -13.99
N SER A 149 -19.58 16.63 -15.20
CA SER A 149 -20.76 15.78 -15.43
C SER A 149 -20.62 14.44 -14.72
N ILE A 150 -19.46 13.79 -14.84
CA ILE A 150 -19.17 12.52 -14.17
C ILE A 150 -19.24 12.67 -12.65
N LYS A 151 -18.64 13.73 -12.09
CA LYS A 151 -18.75 14.00 -10.65
C LYS A 151 -20.20 14.17 -10.21
N THR A 152 -21.03 14.88 -10.97
CA THR A 152 -22.46 15.06 -10.63
C THR A 152 -23.21 13.73 -10.52
N ILE A 153 -22.95 12.80 -11.45
CA ILE A 153 -23.52 11.45 -11.39
C ILE A 153 -23.04 10.75 -10.11
N LEU A 154 -21.73 10.70 -9.87
CA LEU A 154 -21.15 10.03 -8.70
C LEU A 154 -21.66 10.62 -7.36
N ASP A 155 -21.73 11.95 -7.25
CA ASP A 155 -22.26 12.66 -6.08
C ASP A 155 -23.71 12.27 -5.78
N SER A 156 -24.52 11.99 -6.80
CA SER A 156 -25.92 11.56 -6.64
C SER A 156 -26.01 10.21 -5.94
N TYR A 157 -25.25 9.21 -6.40
CA TYR A 157 -25.22 7.88 -5.78
C TYR A 157 -24.52 7.87 -4.43
N HIS A 158 -23.53 8.74 -4.25
CA HIS A 158 -22.84 8.92 -2.99
C HIS A 158 -23.79 9.42 -1.89
N ARG A 159 -24.56 10.47 -2.17
CA ARG A 159 -25.58 10.98 -1.23
C ARG A 159 -26.67 9.96 -0.90
N LYS A 160 -26.99 9.05 -1.83
CA LYS A 160 -27.93 7.93 -1.57
C LYS A 160 -27.33 6.85 -0.66
N SER A 161 -26.01 6.83 -0.48
CA SER A 161 -25.29 5.74 0.19
C SER A 161 -24.70 6.12 1.54
N ILE A 162 -24.38 7.39 1.79
CA ILE A 162 -23.90 7.86 3.09
C ILE A 162 -25.07 8.05 4.06
N THR A 163 -24.86 7.65 5.32
CA THR A 163 -25.71 7.98 6.46
C THR A 163 -24.98 8.94 7.40
N SER A 164 -25.70 9.81 8.12
CA SER A 164 -25.10 10.88 8.94
C SER A 164 -24.41 10.41 10.23
N ASP A 165 -24.59 9.15 10.62
CA ASP A 165 -24.33 8.71 12.00
C ASP A 165 -23.09 7.82 12.13
N ARG A 166 -22.35 7.59 11.02
CA ARG A 166 -21.16 6.74 11.02
C ARG A 166 -19.91 7.57 11.28
N GLU A 167 -19.10 7.14 12.24
CA GLU A 167 -17.79 7.72 12.51
C GLU A 167 -16.68 6.93 11.79
N PHE A 168 -15.65 7.63 11.32
CA PHE A 168 -14.45 7.01 10.75
C PHE A 168 -13.79 6.08 11.77
N CYS A 169 -13.48 4.85 11.39
CA CYS A 169 -13.04 3.82 12.33
C CYS A 169 -11.73 4.14 13.07
N LEU A 170 -10.86 4.99 12.50
CA LEU A 170 -9.61 5.41 13.13
C LEU A 170 -9.70 6.76 13.84
N ASN A 171 -10.88 7.38 13.94
CA ASN A 171 -11.00 8.74 14.50
C ASN A 171 -10.45 8.81 15.94
N PHE A 172 -10.68 7.78 16.75
CA PHE A 172 -10.18 7.69 18.12
C PHE A 172 -8.64 7.67 18.24
N CYS A 173 -7.92 7.22 17.19
CA CYS A 173 -6.46 7.12 17.19
C CYS A 173 -5.78 8.07 16.20
N LEU A 174 -6.51 8.85 15.41
CA LEU A 174 -5.94 9.82 14.46
C LEU A 174 -4.92 10.80 15.10
N PRO A 175 -5.20 11.43 16.27
CA PRO A 175 -4.21 12.30 16.92
C PRO A 175 -2.94 11.54 17.36
N LYS A 176 -3.10 10.25 17.72
CA LYS A 176 -1.96 9.38 18.04
C LYS A 176 -1.19 9.02 16.79
N ILE A 177 -1.86 8.70 15.68
CA ILE A 177 -1.19 8.42 14.40
C ILE A 177 -0.33 9.60 13.99
N GLU A 178 -0.90 10.81 13.98
CA GLU A 178 -0.18 12.02 13.59
C GLU A 178 1.08 12.25 14.44
N LYS A 179 0.95 12.11 15.76
CA LYS A 179 2.05 12.29 16.70
C LYS A 179 3.11 11.19 16.61
N LEU A 180 2.69 9.93 16.63
CA LEU A 180 3.59 8.78 16.78
C LEU A 180 4.27 8.39 15.46
N PHE A 181 3.61 8.59 14.31
CA PHE A 181 4.20 8.32 12.99
C PHE A 181 5.00 9.51 12.42
N SER A 182 5.07 10.63 13.15
CA SER A 182 6.00 11.74 12.88
C SER A 182 7.36 11.46 13.51
N VAL A 183 8.13 10.56 12.91
CA VAL A 183 9.42 10.05 13.45
C VAL A 183 10.55 10.17 12.44
N ALA A 184 11.79 10.22 12.91
CA ALA A 184 13.02 10.17 12.13
C ALA A 184 13.32 8.74 11.65
N THR A 185 13.15 7.74 12.51
CA THR A 185 13.52 6.34 12.25
C THR A 185 12.41 5.37 12.68
N VAL A 186 12.49 4.11 12.21
CA VAL A 186 11.52 3.06 12.58
C VAL A 186 11.71 2.66 14.05
N GLU A 187 12.94 2.69 14.54
CA GLU A 187 13.30 2.44 15.94
C GLU A 187 12.64 3.47 16.87
N GLU A 188 12.65 4.75 16.49
CA GLU A 188 11.95 5.81 17.23
C GLU A 188 10.44 5.55 17.27
N LEU A 189 9.83 5.15 16.15
CA LEU A 189 8.41 4.76 16.11
C LEU A 189 8.14 3.59 17.06
N PHE A 190 9.01 2.58 17.04
CA PHE A 190 8.91 1.40 17.90
C PHE A 190 9.03 1.75 19.39
N HIS A 191 9.87 2.72 19.73
CA HIS A 191 10.00 3.25 21.08
C HIS A 191 8.74 4.01 21.50
N LYS A 192 8.30 4.98 20.68
CA LYS A 192 7.12 5.81 20.96
C LYS A 192 5.84 4.99 21.12
N LEU A 193 5.62 3.98 20.28
CA LEU A 193 4.46 3.09 20.42
C LEU A 193 4.53 2.26 21.70
N LYS A 194 5.73 1.84 22.12
CA LYS A 194 5.93 1.08 23.36
C LYS A 194 5.66 1.97 24.59
N GLU A 195 6.07 3.23 24.54
CA GLU A 195 5.81 4.22 25.58
C GLU A 195 4.32 4.61 25.67
N ASP A 196 3.61 4.72 24.54
CA ASP A 196 2.17 5.01 24.55
C ASP A 196 1.37 3.89 25.24
N GLY A 197 1.73 2.63 25.01
CA GLY A 197 1.22 1.47 25.75
C GLY A 197 -0.29 1.21 25.64
N SER A 198 -1.03 1.97 24.82
CA SER A 198 -2.44 1.70 24.59
C SER A 198 -2.63 0.39 23.82
N GLN A 199 -3.84 -0.18 23.88
CA GLN A 199 -4.18 -1.39 23.15
C GLN A 199 -3.90 -1.23 21.65
N TRP A 200 -4.36 -0.14 21.04
CA TRP A 200 -4.09 0.15 19.63
C TRP A 200 -2.58 0.24 19.31
N ALA A 201 -1.80 0.93 20.15
CA ALA A 201 -0.35 1.04 19.93
C ALA A 201 0.37 -0.31 20.06
N THR A 202 -0.11 -1.15 20.99
CA THR A 202 0.38 -2.52 21.17
C THR A 202 0.05 -3.40 19.97
N GLU A 203 -1.17 -3.34 19.44
CA GLU A 203 -1.58 -4.07 18.23
C GLU A 203 -0.77 -3.63 16.99
N CYS A 204 -0.48 -2.33 16.87
CA CYS A 204 0.43 -1.80 15.84
C CYS A 204 1.83 -2.39 15.98
N LEU A 205 2.36 -2.43 17.20
CA LEU A 205 3.65 -3.04 17.47
C LEU A 205 3.65 -4.52 17.16
N GLU A 206 2.62 -5.28 17.54
CA GLU A 206 2.56 -6.71 17.28
C GLU A 206 2.55 -7.02 15.78
N THR A 207 1.82 -6.22 15.00
CA THR A 207 1.77 -6.30 13.54
C THR A 207 3.14 -6.04 12.90
N MET A 208 3.88 -5.04 13.39
CA MET A 208 5.19 -4.70 12.82
C MET A 208 6.35 -5.53 13.37
N LYS A 209 6.35 -5.81 14.69
CA LYS A 209 7.52 -6.33 15.40
C LYS A 209 7.73 -7.80 15.17
N LYS A 210 6.75 -8.63 15.50
CA LYS A 210 6.97 -9.89 16.26
C LYS A 210 8.39 -10.48 16.11
N MET A 211 9.34 -9.83 16.81
CA MET A 211 10.70 -10.30 17.00
C MET A 211 10.59 -11.48 17.95
N VAL A 212 11.42 -12.48 17.70
CA VAL A 212 11.58 -13.66 18.53
C VAL A 212 11.83 -13.23 19.99
N PHE A 213 10.82 -13.36 20.85
CA PHE A 213 11.02 -13.48 22.28
C PHE A 213 10.14 -14.61 22.80
N PHE A 214 10.78 -15.76 22.99
CA PHE A 214 10.32 -16.84 23.85
C PHE A 214 10.27 -16.29 25.30
N LEU A 215 9.10 -15.89 25.77
CA LEU A 215 8.59 -16.22 27.11
C LEU A 215 7.15 -15.72 27.27
N ASN A 216 6.21 -16.66 27.38
CA ASN A 216 4.89 -16.50 27.99
C ASN A 216 3.99 -15.36 27.50
N CYS A 217 3.26 -15.62 26.42
CA CYS A 217 1.84 -15.29 26.37
C CYS A 217 1.12 -16.34 25.50
N ILE A 218 0.59 -17.34 26.19
CA ILE A 218 -0.47 -18.21 25.68
C ILE A 218 -1.71 -17.32 25.64
N LEU A 219 -2.21 -16.99 24.44
CA LEU A 219 -3.62 -16.95 24.05
C LEU A 219 -3.76 -16.35 22.63
N SER A 220 -4.17 -17.21 21.71
CA SER A 220 -4.65 -16.96 20.33
C SER A 220 -3.90 -15.95 19.45
N VAL A 221 -2.83 -16.42 18.78
CA VAL A 221 -2.28 -15.76 17.58
C VAL A 221 -2.50 -16.70 16.39
N THR A 222 -3.68 -16.61 15.79
CA THR A 222 -3.93 -17.23 14.48
C THR A 222 -4.00 -16.12 13.45
N ASP A 223 -2.92 -16.00 12.67
CA ASP A 223 -2.80 -15.25 11.40
C ASP A 223 -2.16 -13.84 11.40
N CYS A 224 -1.09 -13.62 12.16
CA CYS A 224 -0.26 -12.40 11.99
C CYS A 224 0.80 -12.61 10.90
N LEU A 225 0.79 -11.73 9.89
CA LEU A 225 1.90 -11.57 8.94
C LEU A 225 2.97 -10.68 9.58
N PHE A 226 4.23 -11.10 9.51
CA PHE A 226 5.39 -10.39 10.03
C PHE A 226 5.91 -9.41 8.98
N GLN A 227 6.54 -8.30 9.38
CA GLN A 227 7.11 -7.34 8.44
C GLN A 227 8.62 -7.40 8.39
N SER A 228 9.20 -7.23 7.20
CA SER A 228 10.66 -7.20 7.01
C SER A 228 11.25 -5.92 7.61
N PRO A 229 12.29 -6.01 8.48
CA PRO A 229 12.97 -4.83 9.03
C PRO A 229 13.52 -3.90 7.93
N THR A 230 14.11 -4.48 6.88
CA THR A 230 14.58 -3.76 5.70
C THR A 230 13.42 -3.02 5.01
N SER A 231 12.30 -3.71 4.81
CA SER A 231 11.11 -3.17 4.16
C SER A 231 10.48 -2.02 4.94
N LEU A 232 10.46 -2.11 6.27
CA LEU A 232 10.00 -1.03 7.15
C LEU A 232 10.85 0.24 7.00
N LYS A 233 12.18 0.10 7.01
CA LYS A 233 13.10 1.25 6.85
C LYS A 233 13.03 1.86 5.46
N ILE A 234 12.98 1.03 4.41
CA ILE A 234 12.73 1.47 3.03
C ILE A 234 11.42 2.25 2.97
N THR A 235 10.35 1.71 3.56
CA THR A 235 9.02 2.32 3.56
C THR A 235 9.04 3.70 4.23
N LEU A 236 9.61 3.82 5.42
CA LEU A 236 9.69 5.11 6.10
C LEU A 236 10.47 6.14 5.26
N ARG A 237 11.61 5.73 4.69
CA ARG A 237 12.45 6.61 3.87
C ARG A 237 11.76 7.04 2.57
N GLN A 238 11.12 6.11 1.85
CA GLN A 238 10.43 6.45 0.61
C GLN A 238 9.25 7.39 0.86
N LEU A 239 8.50 7.20 1.96
CA LEU A 239 7.33 8.02 2.24
C LEU A 239 7.76 9.44 2.60
N LYS A 240 8.88 9.61 3.31
CA LYS A 240 9.47 10.93 3.58
C LYS A 240 9.98 11.60 2.32
N ALA A 241 10.71 10.87 1.46
CA ALA A 241 11.21 11.42 0.21
C ALA A 241 10.05 11.85 -0.70
N GLY A 242 9.05 10.97 -0.84
CA GLY A 242 7.87 11.17 -1.68
C GLY A 242 6.99 12.37 -1.28
N MET A 243 7.12 12.90 -0.06
CA MET A 243 6.51 14.18 0.33
C MET A 243 6.97 15.35 -0.55
N TRP A 244 8.20 15.29 -1.04
CA TRP A 244 8.87 16.38 -1.75
C TRP A 244 9.11 16.10 -3.23
N LEU A 245 8.91 14.85 -3.66
CA LEU A 245 9.07 14.44 -5.04
C LEU A 245 7.81 14.74 -5.86
N GLU A 246 8.06 15.04 -7.13
CA GLU A 246 7.04 15.10 -8.16
C GLU A 246 6.52 13.71 -8.52
N PHE A 247 5.32 13.64 -9.10
CA PHE A 247 4.65 12.37 -9.41
C PHE A 247 5.52 11.40 -10.22
N ARG A 248 6.27 11.90 -11.21
CA ARG A 248 7.20 11.12 -12.04
C ARG A 248 8.37 10.57 -11.22
N GLU A 249 8.93 11.41 -10.36
CA GLU A 249 10.14 11.09 -9.58
C GLU A 249 9.84 10.04 -8.52
N CYS A 250 8.62 10.00 -7.97
CA CYS A 250 8.16 8.93 -7.10
C CYS A 250 8.30 7.56 -7.77
N PHE A 251 7.79 7.37 -8.99
CA PHE A 251 7.91 6.10 -9.71
C PHE A 251 9.36 5.76 -10.06
N GLN A 252 10.21 6.75 -10.37
CA GLN A 252 11.64 6.50 -10.61
C GLN A 252 12.35 6.01 -9.35
N MET A 253 12.06 6.62 -8.20
CA MET A 253 12.54 6.18 -6.90
C MET A 253 12.04 4.76 -6.59
N GLU A 254 10.74 4.51 -6.68
CA GLU A 254 10.16 3.18 -6.43
C GLU A 254 10.74 2.12 -7.37
N TYR A 255 10.97 2.46 -8.63
CA TYR A 255 11.63 1.55 -9.58
C TYR A 255 13.02 1.14 -9.09
N ARG A 256 13.86 2.08 -8.67
CA ARG A 256 15.20 1.78 -8.13
C ARG A 256 15.15 0.85 -6.93
N ILE A 257 14.15 1.03 -6.05
CA ILE A 257 13.96 0.21 -4.86
C ILE A 257 13.50 -1.19 -5.28
N SER A 258 12.48 -1.30 -6.15
CA SER A 258 11.94 -2.58 -6.64
C SER A 258 13.04 -3.46 -7.25
N GLN A 259 13.88 -2.90 -8.13
CA GLN A 259 14.95 -3.63 -8.82
C GLN A 259 16.03 -4.16 -7.87
N ARG A 260 16.09 -3.65 -6.64
CA ARG A 260 16.99 -4.15 -5.59
C ARG A 260 16.27 -5.13 -4.68
N CYS A 261 15.02 -4.88 -4.29
CA CYS A 261 14.21 -5.87 -3.56
C CYS A 261 14.15 -7.22 -4.29
N VAL A 262 14.04 -7.19 -5.63
CA VAL A 262 14.04 -8.37 -6.50
C VAL A 262 15.34 -9.20 -6.44
N LYS A 263 16.47 -8.56 -6.13
CA LYS A 263 17.78 -9.23 -6.03
C LYS A 263 18.11 -9.70 -4.62
N GLU A 264 17.31 -9.30 -3.65
CA GLU A 264 17.58 -9.48 -2.23
C GLU A 264 16.68 -10.59 -1.66
N HIS A 265 17.03 -11.04 -0.47
CA HIS A 265 16.44 -12.22 0.16
C HIS A 265 14.93 -12.06 0.47
N ASP A 266 14.56 -10.94 1.09
CA ASP A 266 13.28 -10.80 1.77
C ASP A 266 12.06 -10.91 0.86
N LEU A 267 12.11 -10.40 -0.39
CA LEU A 267 10.96 -10.53 -1.29
C LEU A 267 10.61 -11.99 -1.58
N THR A 268 11.63 -12.81 -1.87
CA THR A 268 11.44 -14.23 -2.17
C THR A 268 10.94 -14.99 -0.94
N GLU A 269 11.51 -14.70 0.24
CA GLU A 269 11.09 -15.31 1.50
C GLU A 269 9.67 -14.91 1.91
N GLY A 270 9.31 -13.64 1.72
CA GLY A 270 7.97 -13.13 2.00
C GLY A 270 6.92 -13.79 1.12
N ILE A 271 7.18 -13.94 -0.18
CA ILE A 271 6.29 -14.67 -1.10
C ILE A 271 6.17 -16.13 -0.68
N ARG A 272 7.29 -16.79 -0.32
CA ARG A 272 7.27 -18.17 0.17
C ARG A 272 6.35 -18.32 1.38
N ALA A 273 6.58 -17.53 2.42
CA ALA A 273 5.84 -17.61 3.68
C ALA A 273 4.35 -17.25 3.54
N ALA A 274 4.02 -16.26 2.71
CA ALA A 274 2.65 -15.78 2.56
C ALA A 274 1.80 -16.62 1.61
N LEU A 275 2.40 -17.15 0.52
CA LEU A 275 1.65 -17.67 -0.63
C LEU A 275 1.99 -19.10 -1.02
N LEU A 276 3.26 -19.50 -0.93
CA LEU A 276 3.69 -20.83 -1.35
C LEU A 276 3.46 -21.84 -0.21
N ASP A 277 4.21 -21.67 0.88
CA ASP A 277 4.15 -22.56 2.04
C ASP A 277 3.00 -22.16 2.96
N LYS A 278 2.59 -20.88 2.91
CA LYS A 278 1.49 -20.30 3.71
C LYS A 278 1.68 -20.53 5.22
N ASP A 279 2.93 -20.67 5.66
CA ASP A 279 3.30 -20.86 7.06
C ASP A 279 3.17 -19.56 7.87
N LYS A 280 3.16 -18.40 7.18
CA LYS A 280 3.16 -17.06 7.76
C LYS A 280 4.33 -16.84 8.71
N THR A 281 5.46 -17.52 8.51
CA THR A 281 6.67 -17.40 9.34
C THR A 281 7.89 -17.10 8.46
N PRO A 282 7.98 -15.88 7.90
CA PRO A 282 9.12 -15.47 7.09
C PRO A 282 10.38 -15.32 7.95
N LYS A 283 11.52 -15.71 7.39
CA LYS A 283 12.85 -15.64 8.00
C LYS A 283 13.66 -14.49 7.41
N TRP A 284 13.35 -13.25 7.83
CA TRP A 284 13.99 -12.05 7.28
C TRP A 284 15.51 -12.02 7.47
N ILE A 285 16.22 -11.43 6.51
CA ILE A 285 17.66 -11.20 6.56
C ILE A 285 17.95 -9.76 6.09
N PRO A 286 18.36 -8.86 6.99
CA PRO A 286 18.55 -9.04 8.44
C PRO A 286 17.26 -9.30 9.23
N GLY A 287 17.38 -9.94 10.40
CA GLY A 287 16.23 -10.38 11.20
C GLY A 287 15.71 -9.32 12.18
N THR A 288 16.48 -8.26 12.40
CA THR A 288 16.18 -7.19 13.37
C THR A 288 16.36 -5.80 12.75
N LEU A 289 15.77 -4.76 13.37
CA LEU A 289 15.94 -3.39 12.88
C LEU A 289 17.38 -2.91 13.07
N GLU A 290 18.01 -3.29 14.18
CA GLU A 290 19.34 -2.86 14.58
C GLU A 290 20.43 -3.36 13.63
N GLU A 291 20.21 -4.49 12.97
CA GLU A 291 21.13 -5.06 11.98
C GLU A 291 21.03 -4.39 10.60
N VAL A 292 19.97 -3.63 10.32
CA VAL A 292 19.82 -2.92 9.03
C VAL A 292 20.49 -1.56 9.12
N THR A 293 21.65 -1.40 8.48
CA THR A 293 22.39 -0.13 8.52
C THR A 293 21.80 0.92 7.57
N GLU A 294 22.17 2.19 7.74
CA GLU A 294 21.79 3.23 6.77
C GLU A 294 22.45 3.00 5.41
N GLU A 295 23.67 2.47 5.37
CA GLU A 295 24.34 2.06 4.14
C GLU A 295 23.59 0.96 3.40
N ASP A 296 23.02 0.00 4.13
CA ASP A 296 22.15 -1.04 3.56
C ASP A 296 20.89 -0.44 2.94
N ILE A 297 20.32 0.62 3.53
CA ILE A 297 19.15 1.30 2.96
C ILE A 297 19.54 2.20 1.79
N ASP A 298 20.66 2.91 1.88
CA ASP A 298 21.16 3.82 0.83
C ASP A 298 21.27 3.12 -0.52
N LYS A 299 21.68 1.84 -0.53
CA LYS A 299 21.80 1.09 -1.78
C LYS A 299 20.48 1.07 -2.56
N TYR A 300 19.32 0.97 -1.90
CA TYR A 300 18.01 0.90 -2.54
C TYR A 300 17.64 2.15 -3.35
N PHE A 301 18.14 3.32 -2.93
CA PHE A 301 17.79 4.63 -3.50
C PHE A 301 18.80 5.13 -4.55
N LYS A 302 19.94 4.45 -4.72
CA LYS A 302 20.94 4.82 -5.71
C LYS A 302 20.37 4.74 -7.14
N VAL A 303 20.75 5.71 -7.96
CA VAL A 303 20.44 5.73 -9.40
C VAL A 303 20.94 4.44 -10.06
N LEU A 304 20.17 3.89 -10.99
CA LEU A 304 20.59 2.74 -11.78
C LEU A 304 21.45 3.20 -12.97
N PRO A 305 22.22 2.31 -13.62
CA PRO A 305 22.81 2.61 -14.91
C PRO A 305 21.75 3.17 -15.88
N ALA A 306 22.12 4.12 -16.73
CA ALA A 306 21.18 4.88 -17.56
C ALA A 306 20.29 3.96 -18.40
N GLU A 307 20.85 2.90 -18.96
CA GLU A 307 20.17 1.90 -19.76
C GLU A 307 19.15 1.05 -18.97
N ARG A 308 19.22 1.03 -17.64
CA ARG A 308 18.29 0.32 -16.76
C ARG A 308 17.31 1.25 -16.04
N GLU A 309 17.53 2.55 -16.06
CA GLU A 309 16.69 3.52 -15.34
C GLU A 309 15.24 3.53 -15.89
N LEU A 310 14.28 4.00 -15.08
CA LEU A 310 12.89 4.17 -15.52
C LEU A 310 12.71 5.53 -16.19
N TYR A 311 12.46 5.50 -17.50
CA TYR A 311 12.00 6.66 -18.25
C TYR A 311 10.50 6.56 -18.49
N LEU A 312 9.77 7.56 -17.99
CA LEU A 312 8.33 7.69 -18.17
C LEU A 312 8.02 8.65 -19.32
N PRO A 313 6.89 8.47 -20.02
CA PRO A 313 6.49 9.34 -21.13
C PRO A 313 6.13 10.76 -20.72
#